data_AF-A0A7Y6Z3K3-F1
#
_entry.id   AF-A0A7Y6Z3K3-F1
#
_cell.length_a   1.000
_cell.length_b   1.000
_cell.length_c   1.000
_cell.angle_alpha   90.00
_cell.angle_beta   90.00
_cell.angle_gamma   90.00
#
_symmetry.space_group_name_H-M   'P 1'
#
loop_
_entity.id
_entity.type
_entity.pdbx_description
1 polymer ?
#
loop_
_entity_poly.entity_id
_entity_poly.type
_entity_poly.pdbx_seq_one_letter_code
_entity_poly.pdbx_strand_id
1 'polypeptide(L)'
;MAIVDRFFPPTELFASERDREVQLWLYGLLDVDSDRRKEPYFHGDLVRLIASHPDLVFFNYPIGFDMHPLDAIVLNLREIRARFPEQPVDAVLLAWESSTLISAFGKPLRTDEREDYKSKLRTWAEEGGDWYRTLAIIEELEYLTSQGVLVVTIAGNGGRGTVNTFSFASGVVTVGAKEEELSDFVSNNALVDLHEQAAYFAYRVDDAQGVAAGYDLNGDGCADIPISAVSGRQYPKRSWPPLKGSSFAAPMALKKLLLGGAASARNCTNGIDVPAAR
;
A
#
# COMPACT_ATOMS: atom_id res chain seq x y z
N MET A 1 11.27 -2.56 7.83
CA MET A 1 10.54 -1.72 6.85
C MET A 1 9.39 -0.99 7.52
N ALA A 2 9.14 0.27 7.16
CA ALA A 2 7.99 1.03 7.63
C ALA A 2 6.88 1.07 6.57
N ILE A 3 5.62 0.93 6.99
CA ILE A 3 4.44 1.11 6.13
C ILE A 3 3.64 2.30 6.67
N VAL A 4 3.45 3.31 5.82
CA VAL A 4 2.59 4.47 6.11
C VAL A 4 1.31 4.32 5.29
N ASP A 5 0.19 4.10 5.99
CA ASP A 5 -1.12 3.88 5.36
C ASP A 5 -2.24 4.32 6.32
N ARG A 6 -3.41 4.64 5.76
CA ARG A 6 -4.57 5.14 6.51
C ARG A 6 -5.49 4.04 6.99
N PHE A 7 -5.68 2.99 6.22
CA PHE A 7 -6.69 2.01 6.58
C PHE A 7 -6.01 0.83 7.26
N PHE A 8 -5.62 1.04 8.51
CA PHE A 8 -5.44 -0.04 9.48
C PHE A 8 -6.73 -0.17 10.31
N PRO A 9 -6.97 -1.31 10.97
CA PRO A 9 -8.10 -1.44 11.89
C PRO A 9 -8.04 -0.30 12.92
N PRO A 10 -9.19 0.25 13.34
CA PRO A 10 -9.20 1.19 14.46
C PRO A 10 -8.51 0.53 15.67
N THR A 11 -7.65 1.30 16.34
CA THR A 11 -6.97 0.84 17.57
C THR A 11 -7.94 0.69 18.75
N GLU A 12 -9.11 1.31 18.67
CA GLU A 12 -10.20 1.16 19.62
C GLU A 12 -11.10 -0.02 19.23
N LEU A 13 -11.50 -0.81 20.23
CA LEU A 13 -12.50 -1.87 20.05
C LEU A 13 -13.81 -1.26 19.54
N PHE A 14 -14.43 -1.91 18.56
CA PHE A 14 -15.75 -1.48 18.08
C PHE A 14 -16.75 -1.45 19.23
N ALA A 15 -17.51 -0.35 19.35
CA ALA A 15 -18.50 -0.19 20.42
C ALA A 15 -19.64 -1.24 20.33
N SER A 16 -19.86 -1.82 19.16
CA SER A 16 -20.79 -2.93 18.93
C SER A 16 -20.45 -3.73 17.67
N GLU A 17 -21.01 -4.93 17.54
CA GLU A 17 -20.95 -5.73 16.29
C GLU A 17 -21.55 -4.97 15.09
N ARG A 18 -22.57 -4.14 15.33
CA ARG A 18 -23.16 -3.31 14.28
C ARG A 18 -22.19 -2.24 13.79
N ASP A 19 -21.45 -1.61 14.71
CA ASP A 19 -20.44 -0.61 14.35
C ASP A 19 -19.29 -1.25 13.57
N ARG A 20 -18.89 -2.47 13.97
CA ARG A 20 -17.93 -3.28 13.23
C ARG A 20 -18.42 -3.58 11.81
N GLU A 21 -19.67 -4.04 11.66
CA GLU A 21 -20.24 -4.30 10.32
C GLU A 21 -20.27 -3.05 9.45
N VAL A 22 -20.66 -1.89 10.00
CA VAL A 22 -20.68 -0.62 9.26
C VAL A 22 -19.27 -0.22 8.84
N GLN A 23 -18.29 -0.33 9.73
CA GLN A 23 -16.89 -0.03 9.43
C GLN A 23 -16.34 -0.94 8.33
N LEU A 24 -16.64 -2.24 8.39
CA LEU A 24 -16.23 -3.20 7.37
C LEU A 24 -16.93 -2.95 6.02
N TRP A 25 -18.19 -2.51 6.02
CA TRP A 25 -18.87 -2.09 4.79
C TRP A 25 -18.25 -0.85 4.16
N LEU A 26 -17.75 0.09 4.98
CA LEU A 26 -17.17 1.34 4.49
C LEU A 26 -15.71 1.18 4.05
N TYR A 27 -14.93 0.35 4.75
CA TYR A 27 -13.48 0.31 4.61
C TYR A 27 -12.91 -1.09 4.34
N GLY A 28 -13.71 -2.15 4.50
CA GLY A 28 -13.32 -3.51 4.17
C GLY A 28 -13.27 -3.72 2.66
N LEU A 29 -12.15 -4.26 2.18
CA LEU A 29 -11.90 -4.38 0.74
C LEU A 29 -12.15 -5.79 0.19
N LEU A 30 -12.31 -6.79 1.07
CA LEU A 30 -12.30 -8.19 0.69
C LEU A 30 -13.55 -8.90 1.17
N ASP A 31 -14.18 -9.69 0.29
CA ASP A 31 -15.24 -10.66 0.58
C ASP A 31 -14.78 -11.96 -0.08
N VAL A 32 -14.14 -12.83 0.69
CA VAL A 32 -13.37 -13.94 0.13
C VAL A 32 -14.28 -15.09 -0.29
N ASP A 33 -15.37 -15.27 0.43
CA ASP A 33 -16.32 -16.37 0.26
C ASP A 33 -17.63 -15.98 -0.43
N SER A 34 -17.79 -14.71 -0.79
CA SER A 34 -18.96 -14.16 -1.48
C SER A 34 -20.25 -14.23 -0.65
N ASP A 35 -20.14 -14.23 0.68
CA ASP A 35 -21.29 -14.22 1.59
C ASP A 35 -21.88 -12.80 1.81
N ARG A 36 -21.26 -11.78 1.19
CA ARG A 36 -21.58 -10.35 1.29
C ARG A 36 -21.15 -9.69 2.60
N ARG A 37 -20.31 -10.35 3.38
CA ARG A 37 -19.67 -9.78 4.56
C ARG A 37 -18.21 -9.53 4.22
N LYS A 38 -17.74 -8.34 4.56
CA LYS A 38 -16.34 -7.98 4.34
C LYS A 38 -15.49 -8.57 5.44
N GLU A 39 -14.37 -9.18 5.05
CA GLU A 39 -13.39 -9.67 6.01
C GLU A 39 -12.70 -8.51 6.71
N PRO A 40 -12.21 -8.71 7.96
CA PRO A 40 -11.61 -7.65 8.78
C PRO A 40 -10.19 -7.25 8.34
N TYR A 41 -9.99 -7.13 7.03
CA TYR A 41 -8.75 -6.67 6.41
C TYR A 41 -9.00 -5.32 5.73
N PHE A 42 -8.29 -4.31 6.22
CA PHE A 42 -8.28 -2.97 5.67
C PHE A 42 -7.13 -2.81 4.67
N HIS A 43 -7.08 -1.67 3.97
CA HIS A 43 -6.08 -1.43 2.92
C HIS A 43 -4.63 -1.67 3.39
N GLY A 44 -4.24 -1.12 4.54
CA GLY A 44 -2.90 -1.26 5.11
C GLY A 44 -2.56 -2.72 5.48
N ASP A 45 -3.55 -3.51 5.91
CA ASP A 45 -3.37 -4.94 6.16
C ASP A 45 -3.08 -5.68 4.85
N LEU A 46 -3.82 -5.39 3.79
CA LEU A 46 -3.65 -6.02 2.49
C LEU A 46 -2.32 -5.63 1.84
N VAL A 47 -1.91 -4.36 1.95
CA VAL A 47 -0.59 -3.88 1.54
C VAL A 47 0.51 -4.66 2.27
N ARG A 48 0.37 -4.84 3.59
CA ARG A 48 1.32 -5.63 4.39
C ARG A 48 1.33 -7.11 3.99
N LEU A 49 0.17 -7.74 3.78
CA LEU A 49 0.08 -9.15 3.37
C LEU A 49 0.78 -9.39 2.04
N ILE A 50 0.59 -8.51 1.05
CA ILE A 50 1.25 -8.61 -0.26
C ILE A 50 2.77 -8.45 -0.12
N ALA A 51 3.23 -7.52 0.72
CA ALA A 51 4.65 -7.33 0.99
C ALA A 51 5.26 -8.42 1.90
N SER A 52 4.45 -9.30 2.50
CA SER A 52 4.91 -10.19 3.57
C SER A 52 5.93 -11.21 3.08
N HIS A 53 6.94 -11.43 3.92
CA HIS A 53 7.98 -12.45 3.74
C HIS A 53 8.61 -12.75 5.11
N PRO A 54 9.04 -13.99 5.41
CA PRO A 54 9.64 -14.34 6.70
C PRO A 54 10.88 -13.50 7.07
N ASP A 55 11.63 -13.03 6.07
CA ASP A 55 12.84 -12.21 6.29
C ASP A 55 12.54 -10.71 6.45
N LEU A 56 11.27 -10.29 6.40
CA LEU A 56 10.87 -8.90 6.47
C LEU A 56 10.13 -8.60 7.78
N VAL A 57 10.57 -7.55 8.47
CA VAL A 57 9.91 -7.01 9.67
C VAL A 57 9.25 -5.67 9.37
N PHE A 58 8.06 -5.48 9.90
CA PHE A 58 7.17 -4.35 9.60
C PHE A 58 6.95 -3.46 10.81
N PHE A 59 7.13 -2.15 10.64
CA PHE A 59 6.66 -1.11 11.54
C PHE A 59 5.49 -0.39 10.87
N ASN A 60 4.32 -0.44 11.49
CA ASN A 60 3.12 0.19 10.96
C ASN A 60 2.99 1.61 11.51
N TYR A 61 2.77 2.57 10.62
CA TYR A 61 2.54 3.97 10.92
C TYR A 61 1.16 4.37 10.40
N PRO A 62 0.09 4.11 11.18
CA PRO A 62 -1.29 4.38 10.77
C PRO A 62 -1.56 5.88 10.64
N ILE A 63 -2.39 6.27 9.67
CA ILE A 63 -2.90 7.64 9.52
C ILE A 63 -4.26 7.70 10.21
N GLY A 64 -4.34 8.44 11.33
CA GLY A 64 -5.56 8.61 12.13
C GLY A 64 -6.68 9.36 11.41
N PHE A 65 -7.91 9.24 11.93
CA PHE A 65 -9.09 9.96 11.43
C PHE A 65 -9.30 11.33 12.10
N ASP A 66 -8.54 11.61 13.16
CA ASP A 66 -8.62 12.81 14.00
C ASP A 66 -7.91 14.03 13.40
N MET A 67 -7.11 13.83 12.34
CA MET A 67 -6.37 14.89 11.66
C MET A 67 -6.43 14.76 10.14
N HIS A 68 -6.00 15.82 9.44
CA HIS A 68 -5.92 15.80 7.99
C HIS A 68 -4.95 14.69 7.53
N PRO A 69 -5.30 13.84 6.55
CA PRO A 69 -4.47 12.68 6.19
C PRO A 69 -3.04 13.04 5.80
N LEU A 70 -2.86 14.15 5.07
CA LEU A 70 -1.52 14.60 4.69
C LEU A 70 -0.71 15.10 5.89
N ASP A 71 -1.34 15.68 6.91
CA ASP A 71 -0.62 16.07 8.14
C ASP A 71 -0.17 14.82 8.93
N ALA A 72 -1.01 13.78 8.97
CA ALA A 72 -0.65 12.49 9.58
C ALA A 72 0.50 11.79 8.83
N ILE A 73 0.54 11.86 7.50
CA ILE A 73 1.68 11.35 6.72
C ILE A 73 2.96 12.10 7.09
N VAL A 74 2.92 13.44 7.12
CA VAL A 74 4.08 14.25 7.54
C VAL A 74 4.54 13.88 8.96
N LEU A 75 3.60 13.73 9.89
CA LEU A 75 3.90 13.33 11.27
C LEU A 75 4.60 11.96 11.32
N ASN A 76 4.05 10.97 10.64
CA ASN A 76 4.61 9.62 10.59
C ASN A 76 6.01 9.58 9.95
N LEU A 77 6.23 10.30 8.85
CA LEU A 77 7.54 10.39 8.21
C LEU A 77 8.57 11.07 9.12
N ARG A 78 8.17 12.13 9.84
CA ARG A 78 9.02 12.78 10.85
C ARG A 78 9.32 11.88 12.03
N GLU A 79 8.37 11.06 12.46
CA GLU A 79 8.57 10.08 13.51
C GLU A 79 9.57 9.00 13.09
N ILE A 80 9.47 8.48 11.86
CA ILE A 80 10.47 7.56 11.28
C ILE A 80 11.84 8.21 11.31
N ARG A 81 11.96 9.45 10.82
CA ARG A 81 13.20 10.22 10.83
C ARG A 81 13.78 10.41 12.23
N ALA A 82 12.95 10.79 13.20
CA ALA A 82 13.39 11.04 14.57
C ALA A 82 13.92 9.77 15.24
N ARG A 83 13.30 8.62 14.95
CA ARG A 83 13.70 7.31 15.50
C ARG A 83 14.82 6.64 14.71
N PHE A 84 15.13 7.10 13.51
CA PHE A 84 16.09 6.46 12.60
C PHE A 84 17.46 6.11 13.23
N PRO A 85 18.06 6.95 14.09
CA PRO A 85 19.33 6.60 14.75
C PRO A 85 19.24 5.40 15.71
N GLU A 86 18.08 5.16 16.30
CA GLU A 86 17.85 4.09 17.30
C GLU A 86 17.15 2.88 16.69
N GLN A 87 16.33 3.11 15.66
CA GLN A 87 15.48 2.15 14.98
C GLN A 87 15.56 2.39 13.46
N PRO A 88 16.69 2.03 12.83
CA PRO A 88 16.86 2.21 11.39
C PRO A 88 15.86 1.33 10.62
N VAL A 89 15.44 1.84 9.45
CA VAL A 89 14.59 1.10 8.51
C VAL A 89 15.28 1.03 7.16
N ASP A 90 15.29 -0.15 6.54
CA ASP A 90 15.87 -0.32 5.20
C ASP A 90 14.97 0.25 4.10
N ALA A 91 13.67 0.35 4.38
CA ALA A 91 12.68 0.83 3.43
C ALA A 91 11.44 1.47 4.07
N VAL A 92 10.80 2.34 3.30
CA VAL A 92 9.51 2.98 3.58
C VAL A 92 8.57 2.75 2.40
N LEU A 93 7.38 2.23 2.68
CA LEU A 93 6.28 2.13 1.72
C LEU A 93 5.23 3.18 2.04
N LEU A 94 4.97 4.08 1.08
CA LEU A 94 3.87 5.04 1.13
C LEU A 94 2.81 4.65 0.10
N ALA A 95 1.79 3.91 0.53
CA ALA A 95 0.69 3.47 -0.32
C ALA A 95 -0.44 4.52 -0.39
N TRP A 96 -0.06 5.79 -0.54
CA TRP A 96 -0.96 6.95 -0.59
C TRP A 96 -0.61 7.87 -1.75
N GLU A 97 -1.60 8.64 -2.22
CA GLU A 97 -1.42 9.61 -3.28
C GLU A 97 -1.87 11.01 -2.90
N SER A 98 -1.17 12.00 -3.46
CA SER A 98 -1.67 13.36 -3.64
C SER A 98 -1.67 13.65 -5.14
N SER A 99 -2.80 13.36 -5.79
CA SER A 99 -2.90 13.36 -7.24
C SER A 99 -3.39 14.68 -7.81
N THR A 100 -2.80 15.08 -8.95
CA THR A 100 -3.24 16.24 -9.73
C THR A 100 -3.18 15.94 -11.22
N LEU A 101 -3.74 16.83 -12.05
CA LEU A 101 -3.75 16.68 -13.50
C LEU A 101 -2.35 16.91 -14.08
N ILE A 102 -1.92 16.04 -14.99
CA ILE A 102 -0.68 16.19 -15.75
C ILE A 102 -0.68 17.50 -16.55
N SER A 103 -1.84 17.97 -17.01
CA SER A 103 -1.99 19.27 -17.69
C SER A 103 -1.66 20.47 -16.83
N ALA A 104 -1.55 20.29 -15.52
CA ALA A 104 -1.06 21.33 -14.65
C ALA A 104 0.47 21.50 -14.75
N PHE A 105 1.20 20.68 -15.50
CA PHE A 105 2.65 20.79 -15.73
C PHE A 105 2.98 20.93 -17.22
N GLY A 106 4.27 21.15 -17.53
CA GLY A 106 4.78 21.04 -18.89
C GLY A 106 4.44 19.67 -19.49
N LYS A 107 4.01 19.62 -20.75
CA LYS A 107 3.69 18.38 -21.47
C LYS A 107 4.72 18.13 -22.57
N PRO A 108 5.19 16.88 -22.75
CA PRO A 108 4.95 15.70 -21.91
C PRO A 108 5.65 15.81 -20.55
N LEU A 109 5.20 15.04 -19.55
CA LEU A 109 6.00 14.89 -18.32
C LEU A 109 7.33 14.22 -18.64
N ARG A 110 8.38 14.63 -17.93
CA ARG A 110 9.72 14.09 -18.07
C ARG A 110 10.39 13.98 -16.70
N THR A 111 11.19 12.94 -16.53
CA THR A 111 11.89 12.67 -15.28
C THR A 111 12.95 13.74 -14.97
N ASP A 112 13.55 14.36 -15.99
CA ASP A 112 14.55 15.42 -15.85
C ASP A 112 13.98 16.79 -15.48
N GLU A 113 12.65 16.95 -15.50
CA GLU A 113 11.94 18.18 -15.11
C GLU A 113 11.37 18.12 -13.67
N ARG A 114 11.71 17.09 -12.87
CA ARG A 114 11.20 16.93 -11.49
C ARG A 114 11.38 18.17 -10.61
N GLU A 115 12.52 18.88 -10.73
CA GLU A 115 12.76 20.12 -9.99
C GLU A 115 11.82 21.26 -10.40
N ASP A 116 11.49 21.36 -11.69
CA ASP A 116 10.54 22.35 -12.19
C ASP A 116 9.13 22.05 -11.66
N TYR A 117 8.75 20.78 -11.58
CA TYR A 117 7.47 20.37 -10.99
C TYR A 117 7.41 20.71 -9.51
N LYS A 118 8.47 20.43 -8.74
CA LYS A 118 8.58 20.85 -7.33
C LYS A 118 8.55 22.37 -7.19
N SER A 119 9.21 23.11 -8.07
CA SER A 119 9.15 24.58 -8.06
C SER A 119 7.73 25.08 -8.26
N LYS A 120 6.95 24.45 -9.14
CA LYS A 120 5.54 24.77 -9.32
C LYS A 120 4.70 24.47 -8.08
N LEU A 121 4.95 23.35 -7.41
CA LEU A 121 4.30 23.02 -6.15
C LEU A 121 4.61 24.06 -5.05
N ARG A 122 5.85 24.60 -5.00
CA ARG A 122 6.21 25.69 -4.07
C ARG A 122 5.35 26.93 -4.28
N THR A 123 5.16 27.36 -5.53
CA THR A 123 4.25 28.47 -5.85
C THR A 123 2.82 28.16 -5.41
N TRP A 124 2.32 26.95 -5.67
CA TRP A 124 0.97 26.58 -5.22
C TRP A 124 0.83 26.52 -3.69
N ALA A 125 1.90 26.14 -2.97
CA ALA A 125 1.91 26.14 -1.51
C ALA A 125 1.81 27.57 -0.94
N GLU A 126 2.38 28.56 -1.60
CA GLU A 126 2.23 29.99 -1.25
C GLU A 126 0.81 30.50 -1.52
N GLU A 127 0.17 30.00 -2.59
CA GLU A 127 -1.22 30.35 -2.96
C GLU A 127 -2.28 29.68 -2.06
N GLY A 128 -1.91 28.61 -1.35
CA GLY A 128 -2.74 27.94 -0.35
C GLY A 128 -3.26 26.56 -0.77
N GLY A 129 -4.15 25.98 0.04
CA GLY A 129 -4.63 24.61 -0.13
C GLY A 129 -3.68 23.57 0.48
N ASP A 130 -3.74 22.33 -0.01
CA ASP A 130 -2.98 21.21 0.58
C ASP A 130 -1.53 21.10 0.10
N TRP A 131 -1.09 21.97 -0.80
CA TRP A 131 0.21 21.88 -1.46
C TRP A 131 1.40 22.05 -0.50
N TYR A 132 1.24 22.82 0.57
CA TYR A 132 2.30 22.93 1.59
C TYR A 132 2.54 21.58 2.29
N ARG A 133 1.48 20.79 2.50
CA ARG A 133 1.60 19.44 3.08
C ARG A 133 2.22 18.47 2.08
N THR A 134 1.81 18.54 0.82
CA THR A 134 2.42 17.76 -0.26
C THR A 134 3.93 18.02 -0.36
N LEU A 135 4.36 19.27 -0.30
CA LEU A 135 5.79 19.62 -0.27
C LEU A 135 6.49 19.09 0.96
N ALA A 136 5.90 19.24 2.14
CA ALA A 136 6.49 18.70 3.37
C ALA A 136 6.66 17.16 3.27
N ILE A 137 5.71 16.44 2.68
CA ILE A 137 5.85 15.00 2.42
C ILE A 137 7.00 14.74 1.47
N ILE A 138 7.07 15.44 0.33
CA ILE A 138 8.16 15.30 -0.65
C ILE A 138 9.52 15.50 0.04
N GLU A 139 9.67 16.53 0.86
CA GLU A 139 10.92 16.83 1.57
C GLU A 139 11.31 15.73 2.57
N GLU A 140 10.36 15.15 3.32
CA GLU A 140 10.66 14.05 4.23
C GLU A 140 11.01 12.75 3.47
N LEU A 141 10.37 12.49 2.31
CA LEU A 141 10.73 11.36 1.45
C LEU A 141 12.14 11.54 0.87
N GLU A 142 12.49 12.73 0.40
CA GLU A 142 13.84 13.06 -0.09
C GLU A 142 14.88 12.97 1.03
N TYR A 143 14.54 13.37 2.25
CA TYR A 143 15.41 13.16 3.40
C TYR A 143 15.69 11.67 3.62
N LEU A 144 14.66 10.83 3.66
CA LEU A 144 14.82 9.38 3.89
C LEU A 144 15.67 8.72 2.80
N THR A 145 15.43 9.05 1.53
CA THR A 145 16.25 8.53 0.43
C THR A 145 17.71 8.97 0.53
N SER A 146 17.97 10.20 0.99
CA SER A 146 19.34 10.69 1.24
C SER A 146 20.08 9.93 2.35
N GLN A 147 19.35 9.27 3.25
CA GLN A 147 19.90 8.39 4.28
C GLN A 147 20.11 6.94 3.79
N GLY A 148 19.86 6.67 2.50
CA GLY A 148 19.98 5.32 1.93
C GLY A 148 18.75 4.44 2.15
N VAL A 149 17.64 4.99 2.65
CA VAL A 149 16.37 4.26 2.79
C VAL A 149 15.74 4.08 1.42
N LEU A 150 15.34 2.84 1.10
CA LEU A 150 14.55 2.58 -0.10
C LEU A 150 13.11 3.10 0.11
N VAL A 151 12.74 4.17 -0.59
CA VAL A 151 11.39 4.75 -0.50
C VAL A 151 10.58 4.38 -1.73
N VAL A 152 9.44 3.73 -1.53
CA VAL A 152 8.54 3.29 -2.59
C VAL A 152 7.17 3.96 -2.42
N THR A 153 6.65 4.52 -3.52
CA THR A 153 5.31 5.12 -3.58
C THR A 153 4.52 4.58 -4.78
N ILE A 154 3.21 4.86 -4.78
CA ILE A 154 2.30 4.41 -5.82
C ILE A 154 2.23 5.45 -6.96
N ALA A 155 2.00 5.02 -8.19
CA ALA A 155 1.80 5.94 -9.31
C ALA A 155 0.51 6.78 -9.19
N GLY A 156 -0.50 6.23 -8.52
CA GLY A 156 -1.80 6.85 -8.29
C GLY A 156 -2.93 6.13 -9.02
N ASN A 157 -4.16 6.31 -8.51
CA ASN A 157 -5.39 5.68 -9.04
C ASN A 157 -6.34 6.72 -9.67
N GLY A 158 -5.81 7.88 -10.08
CA GLY A 158 -6.56 8.94 -10.76
C GLY A 158 -6.66 8.80 -12.29
N GLY A 159 -6.13 7.71 -12.85
CA GLY A 159 -6.12 7.44 -14.30
C GLY A 159 -4.96 8.08 -15.09
N ARG A 160 -5.01 7.93 -16.42
CA ARG A 160 -3.91 8.34 -17.33
C ARG A 160 -3.62 9.84 -17.33
N GLY A 161 -4.61 10.66 -16.94
CA GLY A 161 -4.51 12.11 -16.93
C GLY A 161 -3.87 12.68 -15.66
N THR A 162 -3.54 11.85 -14.68
CA THR A 162 -3.06 12.28 -13.36
C THR A 162 -1.64 11.83 -13.06
N VAL A 163 -1.06 12.48 -12.06
CA VAL A 163 0.23 12.15 -11.49
C VAL A 163 0.14 12.24 -9.97
N ASN A 164 0.64 11.22 -9.28
CA ASN A 164 0.92 11.32 -7.85
C ASN A 164 2.11 12.27 -7.65
N THR A 165 1.87 13.40 -7.01
CA THR A 165 2.91 14.43 -6.82
C THR A 165 4.07 13.96 -5.94
N PHE A 166 3.89 12.92 -5.13
CA PHE A 166 5.00 12.30 -4.37
C PHE A 166 6.07 11.70 -5.28
N SER A 167 5.73 11.36 -6.55
CA SER A 167 6.67 10.90 -7.57
C SER A 167 7.67 11.98 -8.03
N PHE A 168 7.50 13.23 -7.59
CA PHE A 168 8.49 14.29 -7.82
C PHE A 168 9.65 14.25 -6.83
N ALA A 169 9.51 13.51 -5.72
CA ALA A 169 10.57 13.35 -4.74
C ALA A 169 11.76 12.59 -5.34
N SER A 170 12.95 13.15 -5.18
CA SER A 170 14.21 12.55 -5.59
C SER A 170 14.47 11.24 -4.84
N GLY A 171 14.98 10.24 -5.56
CA GLY A 171 15.32 8.93 -5.00
C GLY A 171 14.12 8.03 -4.68
N VAL A 172 12.88 8.52 -4.79
CA VAL A 172 11.68 7.71 -4.61
C VAL A 172 11.42 6.84 -5.83
N VAL A 173 11.08 5.58 -5.60
CA VAL A 173 10.63 4.64 -6.62
C VAL A 173 9.11 4.69 -6.73
N THR A 174 8.61 5.13 -7.87
CA THR A 174 7.17 5.18 -8.18
C THR A 174 6.75 3.93 -8.93
N VAL A 175 5.71 3.27 -8.42
CA VAL A 175 5.27 1.97 -8.94
C VAL A 175 3.89 2.06 -9.59
N GLY A 176 3.82 1.70 -10.87
CA GLY A 176 2.58 1.56 -11.63
C GLY A 176 2.04 0.13 -11.65
N ALA A 177 0.86 -0.03 -12.23
CA ALA A 177 0.25 -1.35 -12.44
C ALA A 177 0.75 -2.00 -13.74
N LYS A 178 1.01 -3.30 -13.69
CA LYS A 178 1.41 -4.10 -14.86
C LYS A 178 0.21 -4.49 -15.74
N GLU A 179 -0.96 -4.61 -15.14
CA GLU A 179 -2.20 -5.03 -15.80
C GLU A 179 -2.73 -3.98 -16.77
N GLU A 180 -2.89 -4.35 -18.05
CA GLU A 180 -3.35 -3.45 -19.11
C GLU A 180 -4.78 -2.98 -18.86
N GLU A 181 -5.64 -3.82 -18.28
CA GLU A 181 -7.03 -3.46 -17.95
C GLU A 181 -7.14 -2.38 -16.87
N LEU A 182 -6.05 -2.11 -16.14
CA LEU A 182 -6.01 -1.05 -15.13
C LEU A 182 -5.53 0.28 -15.72
N SER A 183 -5.12 0.30 -16.98
CA SER A 183 -4.49 1.47 -17.59
C SER A 183 -5.37 2.72 -17.63
N ASP A 184 -6.70 2.61 -17.56
CA ASP A 184 -7.59 3.78 -17.50
C ASP A 184 -7.77 4.31 -16.06
N PHE A 185 -7.47 3.49 -15.06
CA PHE A 185 -7.67 3.79 -13.64
C PHE A 185 -6.36 4.11 -12.91
N VAL A 186 -5.26 3.51 -13.34
CA VAL A 186 -3.94 3.70 -12.74
C VAL A 186 -3.14 4.68 -13.58
N SER A 187 -2.51 5.64 -12.93
CA SER A 187 -1.63 6.59 -13.58
C SER A 187 -0.42 5.86 -14.18
N ASN A 188 -0.14 6.15 -15.45
CA ASN A 188 1.01 5.63 -16.16
C ASN A 188 1.63 6.76 -16.98
N ASN A 189 2.70 7.35 -16.44
CA ASN A 189 3.36 8.52 -17.01
C ASN A 189 4.88 8.39 -16.84
N ALA A 190 5.65 9.36 -17.35
CA ALA A 190 7.12 9.31 -17.38
C ALA A 190 7.81 9.28 -16.00
N LEU A 191 7.06 9.45 -14.91
CA LEU A 191 7.59 9.39 -13.54
C LEU A 191 7.36 8.03 -12.88
N VAL A 192 6.71 7.08 -13.57
CA VAL A 192 6.62 5.69 -13.12
C VAL A 192 7.95 5.00 -13.44
N ASP A 193 8.65 4.54 -12.40
CA ASP A 193 9.97 3.93 -12.54
C ASP A 193 9.87 2.43 -12.86
N LEU A 194 8.83 1.74 -12.39
CA LEU A 194 8.57 0.33 -12.67
C LEU A 194 7.09 -0.05 -12.58
N HIS A 195 6.72 -1.20 -13.15
CA HIS A 195 5.36 -1.74 -13.13
C HIS A 195 5.32 -3.11 -12.47
N GLU A 196 4.38 -3.31 -11.55
CA GLU A 196 4.19 -4.57 -10.84
C GLU A 196 2.73 -5.00 -10.76
N GLN A 197 2.50 -6.26 -10.37
CA GLN A 197 1.17 -6.82 -10.21
C GLN A 197 0.35 -5.95 -9.24
N ALA A 198 -0.76 -5.41 -9.73
CA ALA A 198 -1.68 -4.56 -8.99
C ALA A 198 -3.05 -5.22 -8.79
N ALA A 199 -3.29 -6.37 -9.42
CA ALA A 199 -4.51 -7.14 -9.29
C ALA A 199 -4.25 -8.49 -8.61
N TYR A 200 -4.97 -8.75 -7.51
CA TYR A 200 -4.80 -9.95 -6.69
C TYR A 200 -6.12 -10.68 -6.49
N PHE A 201 -6.09 -11.99 -6.74
CA PHE A 201 -7.16 -12.89 -6.37
C PHE A 201 -6.72 -13.66 -5.13
N ALA A 202 -7.64 -13.84 -4.17
CA ALA A 202 -7.38 -14.74 -3.06
C ALA A 202 -7.67 -16.17 -3.55
N TYR A 203 -6.66 -17.03 -3.51
CA TYR A 203 -6.77 -18.43 -3.91
C TYR A 203 -6.82 -19.31 -2.67
N ARG A 204 -7.79 -20.22 -2.61
CA ARG A 204 -7.91 -21.14 -1.48
C ARG A 204 -6.71 -22.09 -1.47
N VAL A 205 -6.09 -22.21 -0.30
CA VAL A 205 -5.05 -23.21 -0.01
C VAL A 205 -5.65 -24.27 0.88
N ASP A 206 -5.46 -25.53 0.50
CA ASP A 206 -5.90 -26.69 1.26
C ASP A 206 -4.68 -27.32 1.97
N ASP A 207 -4.89 -27.89 3.15
CA ASP A 207 -3.87 -28.64 3.88
C ASP A 207 -3.57 -30.00 3.23
N ALA A 208 -2.67 -30.79 3.84
CA ALA A 208 -2.29 -32.11 3.35
C ALA A 208 -3.46 -33.13 3.34
N GLN A 209 -4.55 -32.85 4.05
CA GLN A 209 -5.76 -33.67 4.11
C GLN A 209 -6.84 -33.16 3.12
N GLY A 210 -6.57 -32.08 2.38
CA GLY A 210 -7.52 -31.47 1.45
C GLY A 210 -8.57 -30.60 2.14
N VAL A 211 -8.34 -30.20 3.40
CA VAL A 211 -9.21 -29.30 4.16
C VAL A 211 -8.74 -27.86 3.93
N ALA A 212 -9.66 -26.93 3.71
CA ALA A 212 -9.32 -25.52 3.50
C ALA A 212 -8.56 -24.95 4.70
N ALA A 213 -7.31 -24.55 4.49
CA ALA A 213 -6.45 -23.94 5.51
C ALA A 213 -6.60 -22.42 5.54
N GLY A 214 -6.92 -21.81 4.39
CA GLY A 214 -7.09 -20.38 4.24
C GLY A 214 -6.97 -19.95 2.79
N TYR A 215 -6.56 -18.70 2.58
CA TYR A 215 -6.38 -18.10 1.27
C TYR A 215 -4.99 -17.48 1.11
N ASP A 216 -4.34 -17.81 0.00
CA ASP A 216 -3.13 -17.19 -0.51
C ASP A 216 -3.52 -15.95 -1.32
N LEU A 217 -2.99 -14.80 -0.92
CA LEU A 217 -3.19 -13.52 -1.59
C LEU A 217 -1.93 -13.09 -2.35
N ASN A 218 -0.74 -13.37 -1.82
CA ASN A 218 0.53 -12.86 -2.33
C ASN A 218 1.19 -13.80 -3.37
N GLY A 219 0.64 -14.99 -3.58
CA GLY A 219 1.08 -15.99 -4.55
C GLY A 219 2.24 -16.88 -4.09
N ASP A 220 2.56 -16.94 -2.79
CA ASP A 220 3.66 -17.74 -2.25
C ASP A 220 3.27 -19.19 -1.91
N GLY A 221 2.00 -19.55 -2.09
CA GLY A 221 1.44 -20.87 -1.81
C GLY A 221 1.03 -21.12 -0.36
N CYS A 222 1.20 -20.13 0.54
CA CYS A 222 0.78 -20.22 1.93
C CYS A 222 -0.51 -19.43 2.19
N ALA A 223 -1.25 -19.80 3.24
CA ALA A 223 -2.42 -19.04 3.64
C ALA A 223 -2.02 -17.73 4.32
N ASP A 224 -2.25 -16.61 3.63
CA ASP A 224 -2.15 -15.24 4.15
C ASP A 224 -3.36 -14.89 5.04
N ILE A 225 -4.53 -15.41 4.66
CA ILE A 225 -5.79 -15.23 5.38
C ILE A 225 -6.21 -16.60 5.91
N PRO A 226 -6.09 -16.87 7.23
CA PRO A 226 -6.45 -18.16 7.77
C PRO A 226 -7.96 -18.40 7.67
N ILE A 227 -8.37 -19.67 7.50
CA ILE A 227 -9.79 -20.02 7.36
C ILE A 227 -10.65 -19.58 8.55
N SER A 228 -10.04 -19.49 9.74
CA SER A 228 -10.69 -19.01 10.97
C SER A 228 -11.05 -17.52 10.94
N ALA A 229 -10.46 -16.75 10.01
CA ALA A 229 -10.76 -15.33 9.81
C ALA A 229 -11.80 -15.08 8.70
N VAL A 230 -12.21 -16.13 7.96
CA VAL A 230 -13.21 -16.04 6.89
C VAL A 230 -14.61 -16.13 7.50
N SER A 231 -15.50 -15.22 7.09
CA SER A 231 -16.77 -14.98 7.79
C SER A 231 -17.84 -16.06 7.57
N GLY A 232 -17.81 -16.77 6.45
CA GLY A 232 -18.75 -17.83 6.08
C GLY A 232 -18.18 -19.25 6.15
N ARG A 233 -18.90 -20.17 5.50
CA ARG A 233 -18.64 -21.64 5.57
C ARG A 233 -18.42 -22.28 4.20
N GLN A 234 -18.54 -21.51 3.13
CA GLN A 234 -18.27 -21.97 1.77
C GLN A 234 -16.97 -21.35 1.32
N TYR A 235 -16.01 -22.18 0.93
CA TYR A 235 -14.68 -21.69 0.61
C TYR A 235 -14.42 -21.86 -0.89
N PRO A 236 -14.82 -20.90 -1.74
CA PRO A 236 -14.56 -20.98 -3.19
C PRO A 236 -13.05 -21.05 -3.44
N LYS A 237 -12.65 -21.77 -4.50
CA LYS A 237 -11.22 -21.93 -4.85
C LYS A 237 -10.53 -20.60 -5.19
N ARG A 238 -11.30 -19.62 -5.64
CA ARG A 238 -10.83 -18.29 -6.06
C ARG A 238 -11.91 -17.29 -5.70
N SER A 239 -11.55 -16.26 -4.94
CA SER A 239 -12.48 -15.20 -4.57
C SER A 239 -12.80 -14.29 -5.77
N TRP A 240 -13.98 -13.66 -5.74
CA TRP A 240 -14.35 -12.60 -6.67
C TRP A 240 -15.14 -11.52 -5.93
N PRO A 241 -14.88 -10.21 -6.16
CA PRO A 241 -13.93 -9.65 -7.14
C PRO A 241 -12.47 -9.67 -6.64
N PRO A 242 -11.48 -9.52 -7.54
CA PRO A 242 -10.09 -9.33 -7.13
C PRO A 242 -9.89 -7.96 -6.48
N LEU A 243 -8.85 -7.87 -5.64
CA LEU A 243 -8.26 -6.59 -5.23
C LEU A 243 -7.56 -5.97 -6.43
N LYS A 244 -7.70 -4.65 -6.63
CA LYS A 244 -7.12 -3.93 -7.76
C LYS A 244 -6.68 -2.52 -7.34
N GLY A 245 -5.52 -2.08 -7.81
CA GLY A 245 -5.06 -0.69 -7.65
C GLY A 245 -3.54 -0.58 -7.50
N SER A 246 -2.96 0.57 -7.85
CA SER A 246 -1.50 0.79 -7.76
C SER A 246 -0.96 0.64 -6.34
N SER A 247 -1.81 0.85 -5.32
CA SER A 247 -1.51 0.56 -3.92
C SER A 247 -1.11 -0.89 -3.63
N PHE A 248 -1.51 -1.83 -4.48
CA PHE A 248 -1.12 -3.24 -4.37
C PHE A 248 0.09 -3.61 -5.23
N ALA A 249 0.52 -2.73 -6.14
CA ALA A 249 1.75 -2.92 -6.91
C ALA A 249 3.00 -2.54 -6.12
N ALA A 250 2.95 -1.40 -5.42
CA ALA A 250 4.05 -0.89 -4.61
C ALA A 250 4.58 -1.90 -3.54
N PRO A 251 3.75 -2.59 -2.74
CA PRO A 251 4.23 -3.59 -1.79
C PRO A 251 4.95 -4.78 -2.46
N MET A 252 4.49 -5.24 -3.62
CA MET A 252 5.14 -6.31 -4.37
C MET A 252 6.48 -5.88 -4.96
N ALA A 253 6.54 -4.68 -5.54
CA ALA A 253 7.77 -4.08 -6.01
C ALA A 253 8.81 -3.99 -4.90
N LEU A 254 8.39 -3.46 -3.74
CA LEU A 254 9.25 -3.31 -2.59
C LEU A 254 9.78 -4.66 -2.08
N LYS A 255 8.90 -5.66 -1.95
CA LYS A 255 9.29 -7.04 -1.61
C LYS A 255 10.36 -7.57 -2.57
N LYS A 256 10.18 -7.40 -3.88
CA LYS A 256 11.17 -7.84 -4.89
C LYS A 256 12.49 -7.06 -4.80
N LEU A 257 12.44 -5.75 -4.59
CA LEU A 257 13.64 -4.91 -4.46
C LEU A 257 14.47 -5.32 -3.24
N LEU A 258 13.83 -5.61 -2.10
CA LEU A 258 14.51 -6.04 -0.88
C LEU A 258 15.06 -7.47 -0.97
N LEU A 259 14.36 -8.37 -1.66
CA LEU A 259 14.73 -9.79 -1.75
C LEU A 259 15.50 -10.15 -3.04
N GLY A 260 15.96 -9.16 -3.82
CA GLY A 260 16.74 -9.38 -5.03
C GLY A 260 15.98 -10.12 -6.14
N GLY A 261 14.66 -9.94 -6.23
CA GLY A 261 13.78 -10.58 -7.22
C GLY A 261 13.39 -12.03 -6.90
N ALA A 262 13.95 -12.62 -5.84
CA ALA A 262 13.55 -13.93 -5.33
C ALA A 262 12.33 -13.81 -4.40
N ALA A 263 11.19 -13.39 -4.95
CA ALA A 263 9.91 -13.62 -4.28
C ALA A 263 9.54 -15.11 -4.45
N SER A 264 10.29 -15.99 -3.78
CA SER A 264 10.15 -17.44 -3.92
C SER A 264 8.93 -17.99 -3.16
N ALA A 265 8.40 -19.11 -3.65
CA ALA A 265 7.41 -19.93 -2.95
C ALA A 265 7.93 -20.29 -1.55
N ARG A 266 7.06 -20.13 -0.54
CA ARG A 266 7.43 -20.34 0.85
C ARG A 266 7.14 -21.79 1.25
N ASN A 267 8.01 -22.37 2.08
CA ASN A 267 7.74 -23.67 2.67
C ASN A 267 6.82 -23.46 3.89
N CYS A 268 5.53 -23.77 3.74
CA CYS A 268 4.49 -23.41 4.72
C CYS A 268 4.49 -24.28 6.00
N THR A 269 5.64 -24.86 6.38
CA THR A 269 5.74 -25.88 7.44
C THR A 269 5.72 -25.35 8.87
N ASN A 270 5.67 -24.02 9.06
CA ASN A 270 5.54 -23.42 10.39
C ASN A 270 4.19 -22.72 10.47
N GLY A 271 3.36 -23.18 11.40
CA GLY A 271 2.04 -22.67 11.69
C GLY A 271 1.99 -21.15 11.74
N ILE A 272 0.88 -20.66 11.21
CA ILE A 272 0.52 -19.26 11.07
C ILE A 272 0.39 -18.64 12.47
N ASP A 273 1.45 -18.01 12.97
CA ASP A 273 1.32 -16.94 13.97
C ASP A 273 0.87 -15.66 13.23
N VAL A 274 -0.38 -15.67 12.77
CA VAL A 274 -1.10 -14.41 12.54
C VAL A 274 -1.46 -13.92 13.94
N PRO A 275 -1.05 -12.69 14.34
CA PRO A 275 -1.62 -12.11 15.55
C PRO A 275 -3.11 -12.11 15.34
N ALA A 276 -3.84 -12.82 16.21
CA ALA A 276 -5.30 -12.82 16.20
C ALA A 276 -5.76 -11.37 16.01
N ALA A 277 -6.55 -11.12 14.96
CA ALA A 277 -7.29 -9.88 14.85
C ALA A 277 -8.03 -9.71 16.18
N ARG A 278 -7.61 -8.72 16.97
CA ARG A 278 -8.19 -8.42 18.27
C ARG A 278 -9.46 -7.60 18.07
#